data_AF-A0A2N1HKR9-F1
#
_entry.id   AF-A0A2N1HKR9-F1
#
_cell.length_a   1.000
_cell.length_b   1.000
_cell.length_c   1.000
_cell.angle_alpha   90.00
_cell.angle_beta   90.00
_cell.angle_gamma   90.00
#
_symmetry.space_group_name_H-M   'P 1'
#
loop_
_entity.id
_entity.type
_entity.pdbx_description
1 polymer ?
#
loop_
_entity_poly.entity_id
_entity_poly.type
_entity_poly.pdbx_seq_one_letter_code
_entity_poly.pdbx_strand_id
1 'polypeptide(L)' 'MKNKQKVDIQICSDVDYECLIAEITIDGTFFGLVTNEPSKGICFEAPEGQVSDEPIDLETYIRALKEAKSELLK' A
#
# COMPACT_ATOMS: atom_id res chain seq x y z
N MET A 1 11.60 6.68 -22.84
CA MET A 1 11.76 5.74 -21.70
C MET A 1 10.64 6.07 -20.73
N LYS A 2 9.76 5.13 -20.38
CA LYS A 2 8.76 5.40 -19.32
C LYS A 2 9.54 5.57 -18.02
N ASN A 3 9.42 6.70 -17.35
CA ASN A 3 9.97 6.85 -16.01
C ASN A 3 9.27 5.79 -15.14
N LYS A 4 10.05 4.88 -14.56
CA LYS A 4 9.52 3.84 -13.68
C LYS A 4 9.09 4.54 -12.39
N GLN A 5 7.79 4.54 -12.12
CA GLN A 5 7.23 5.12 -10.90
C GLN A 5 7.89 4.47 -9.68
N LYS A 6 8.30 5.28 -8.71
CA LYS A 6 8.94 4.84 -7.47
C LYS A 6 7.86 4.36 -6.50
N VAL A 7 8.04 3.17 -5.94
CA VAL A 7 7.15 2.62 -4.92
C VAL A 7 7.93 2.64 -3.61
N ASP A 8 7.33 3.21 -2.57
CA ASP A 8 7.83 3.23 -1.20
C ASP A 8 6.79 2.55 -0.31
N ILE A 9 7.25 1.61 0.52
CA ILE A 9 6.43 0.86 1.47
C ILE A 9 6.87 1.22 2.88
N GLN A 10 5.94 1.68 3.70
CA GLN A 10 6.18 1.95 5.12
C GLN A 10 5.32 1.02 5.98
N ILE A 11 5.95 0.30 6.91
CA ILE A 11 5.24 -0.52 7.89
C ILE A 11 4.90 0.34 9.11
N CYS A 12 3.61 0.40 9.41
CA CYS A 12 3.01 1.13 10.51
C CYS A 12 2.20 0.17 11.38
N SER A 13 1.83 0.63 12.57
CA SER A 13 0.79 -0.01 13.38
C SER A 13 -0.53 0.72 13.18
N ASP A 14 -1.64 0.00 13.29
CA ASP A 14 -2.94 0.62 13.47
C ASP A 14 -3.01 1.42 14.79
N VAL A 15 -4.07 2.21 14.95
CA VAL A 15 -4.22 3.15 16.07
C VAL A 15 -4.19 2.42 17.43
N ASP A 16 -4.70 1.19 17.47
CA ASP A 16 -4.77 0.36 18.66
C ASP A 16 -3.53 -0.56 18.84
N TYR A 17 -2.57 -0.49 17.91
CA TYR A 17 -1.34 -1.31 17.86
C TYR A 17 -1.59 -2.83 17.80
N GLU A 18 -2.77 -3.25 17.37
CA GLU A 18 -3.15 -4.65 17.26
C GLU A 18 -2.77 -5.25 15.90
N CYS A 19 -2.72 -4.43 14.86
CA CYS A 19 -2.42 -4.86 13.50
C CYS A 19 -1.27 -4.05 12.88
N LEU A 20 -0.40 -4.75 12.13
CA LEU A 20 0.51 -4.07 11.22
C LEU A 20 -0.23 -3.66 9.95
N ILE A 21 0.16 -2.51 9.41
CA ILE A 21 -0.34 -1.93 8.17
C ILE A 21 0.87 -1.60 7.30
N ALA A 22 0.80 -1.93 6.01
CA ALA A 22 1.75 -1.45 5.01
C ALA A 22 1.13 -0.28 4.25
N GLU A 23 1.66 0.93 4.47
CA GLU A 23 1.32 2.11 3.69
C GLU A 23 2.09 2.12 2.37
N ILE A 24 1.36 2.36 1.28
CA ILE A 24 1.91 2.44 -0.07
C ILE A 24 1.94 3.89 -0.52
N THR A 25 3.13 4.37 -0.85
CA THR A 25 3.37 5.66 -1.49
C THR A 25 3.98 5.44 -2.87
N ILE A 26 3.44 6.11 -3.90
CA ILE A 26 3.94 6.07 -5.28
C ILE A 26 4.36 7.48 -5.68
N ASP A 27 5.62 7.65 -6.09
CA ASP A 27 6.22 8.94 -6.44
C ASP A 27 6.01 10.04 -5.36
N GLY A 28 5.95 9.65 -4.09
CA GLY A 28 5.71 10.54 -2.96
C GLY A 28 4.24 10.80 -2.63
N THR A 29 3.31 10.21 -3.39
CA THR A 29 1.87 10.35 -3.20
C THR A 29 1.25 9.11 -2.57
N PHE A 30 0.42 9.30 -1.55
CA PHE A 30 -0.30 8.20 -0.91
C PHE A 30 -1.23 7.50 -1.91
N PHE A 31 -1.14 6.17 -1.93
CA PHE A 31 -1.91 5.32 -2.84
C PHE A 31 -2.92 4.44 -2.10
N GLY A 32 -2.57 3.96 -0.92
CA GLY A 32 -3.45 3.10 -0.12
C GLY A 32 -2.68 2.30 0.92
N LEU A 33 -3.42 1.40 1.57
CA LEU A 33 -2.95 0.57 2.66
C LEU A 33 -3.12 -0.91 2.32
N VAL A 34 -2.21 -1.74 2.81
CA VAL A 34 -2.40 -3.19 2.89
C VAL A 34 -2.42 -3.59 4.36
N THR A 35 -3.51 -4.20 4.79
CA THR A 35 -3.75 -4.62 6.18
C THR A 35 -3.75 -6.14 6.26
N ASN A 36 -3.39 -6.69 7.43
CA ASN A 36 -3.50 -8.14 7.70
C ASN A 36 -4.41 -8.35 8.91
N GLU A 37 -5.72 -8.25 8.68
CA GLU A 37 -6.71 -8.40 9.74
C GLU A 37 -6.85 -9.88 10.15
N PRO A 38 -6.92 -10.20 11.45
CA PRO A 38 -7.04 -11.59 11.93
C PRO A 38 -8.21 -12.38 11.33
N SER A 39 -9.34 -11.72 11.05
CA SER A 39 -10.57 -12.36 10.54
C SER A 39 -10.74 -12.31 9.02
N LYS A 40 -10.05 -11.40 8.32
CA LYS A 40 -10.21 -11.19 6.87
C LYS A 40 -8.97 -11.59 6.07
N GLY A 41 -7.83 -11.75 6.75
CA GLY A 41 -6.54 -11.89 6.10
C GLY A 41 -6.11 -10.59 5.44
N ILE A 42 -5.33 -10.72 4.36
CA ILE A 42 -4.71 -9.57 3.71
C ILE A 42 -5.72 -8.79 2.88
N CYS A 43 -5.92 -7.53 3.22
CA CYS A 43 -6.84 -6.62 2.57
C CYS A 43 -6.09 -5.42 1.98
N PHE A 44 -6.64 -4.85 0.90
CA PHE A 44 -6.21 -3.56 0.39
C PHE A 44 -7.30 -2.54 0.67
N GLU A 45 -6.91 -1.39 1.20
CA GLU A 45 -7.81 -0.31 1.59
C GLU A 45 -7.34 1.01 0.97
N ALA A 46 -8.29 1.76 0.44
CA ALA A 46 -8.04 3.06 -0.17
C ALA A 46 -9.00 4.07 0.49
N PRO A 47 -8.59 4.73 1.60
CA PRO A 47 -9.44 5.64 2.35
C PRO A 47 -10.02 6.74 1.47
N GLU A 48 -11.33 6.93 1.55
CA GLU A 48 -12.06 7.90 0.73
C GLU A 48 -11.50 9.32 0.95
N GLY A 49 -11.24 10.03 -0.16
CA GLY A 49 -10.71 11.40 -0.13
C GLY A 49 -9.20 11.52 0.13
N GLN A 50 -8.47 10.41 0.30
CA GLN A 50 -7.01 10.42 0.43
C GLN A 50 -6.28 9.85 -0.78
N VAL A 51 -7.01 9.20 -1.69
CA VAL A 51 -6.46 8.59 -2.90
C VAL A 51 -6.21 9.66 -3.96
N SER A 52 -5.03 9.64 -4.56
CA SER A 52 -4.70 10.51 -5.69
C SER A 52 -5.53 10.19 -6.94
N ASP A 53 -5.91 11.22 -7.68
CA ASP A 53 -6.51 11.11 -9.02
C ASP A 53 -5.47 10.80 -10.12
N GLU A 54 -4.18 10.79 -9.77
CA GLU A 54 -3.13 10.50 -10.75
C GLU A 54 -3.19 9.04 -11.23
N PRO A 55 -3.20 8.82 -12.55
CA PRO A 55 -3.27 7.48 -13.10
C PRO A 55 -1.97 6.74 -12.81
N ILE A 56 -2.10 5.54 -12.26
CA ILE A 56 -0.98 4.61 -12.09
C ILE A 56 -1.04 3.52 -13.15
N ASP A 57 0.12 3.05 -13.61
CA ASP A 57 0.14 1.92 -14.51
C ASP A 57 -0.12 0.59 -13.77
N LEU A 58 -0.74 -0.36 -14.47
CA LEU A 58 -1.13 -1.65 -13.89
C LEU A 58 0.08 -2.47 -13.37
N GLU A 59 1.25 -2.34 -14.00
CA GLU A 59 2.45 -3.06 -13.57
C GLU A 59 2.95 -2.52 -12.23
N THR A 60 3.00 -1.19 -12.09
CA THR A 60 3.32 -0.49 -10.84
C THR A 60 2.30 -0.84 -9.75
N TYR A 61 1.00 -0.87 -10.07
CA TYR A 61 -0.05 -1.28 -9.13
C TYR A 61 0.21 -2.68 -8.56
N ILE A 62 0.37 -3.67 -9.45
CA ILE A 62 0.58 -5.07 -9.05
C ILE A 62 1.90 -5.21 -8.25
N ARG A 63 2.94 -4.49 -8.65
CA ARG A 63 4.22 -4.49 -7.95
C ARG A 63 4.08 -3.94 -6.53
N ALA A 64 3.44 -2.78 -6.37
CA ALA A 64 3.24 -2.14 -5.08
C ALA A 64 2.47 -3.03 -4.10
N LEU A 65 1.39 -3.67 -4.55
CA LEU A 65 0.62 -4.60 -3.71
C LEU A 65 1.44 -5.82 -3.29
N LYS A 66 2.27 -6.37 -4.18
CA LYS A 66 3.14 -7.51 -3.86
C LYS A 66 4.23 -7.14 -2.86
N GLU A 67 4.86 -5.98 -3.04
CA GLU A 67 5.89 -5.47 -2.13
C GLU A 67 5.28 -5.20 -0.75
N ALA A 68 4.16 -4.47 -0.69
CA ALA A 68 3.44 -4.19 0.56
C ALA A 68 3.05 -5.47 1.32
N LYS A 69 2.45 -6.43 0.62
CA LYS A 69 2.12 -7.74 1.19
C LYS A 69 3.36 -8.49 1.69
N SER A 70 4.46 -8.45 0.93
CA SER A 70 5.69 -9.13 1.33
C SER A 70 6.29 -8.51 2.58
N GLU A 71 6.37 -7.18 2.66
CA GLU A 71 6.90 -6.50 3.85
C GLU A 71 6.04 -6.75 5.09
N LEU A 72 4.72 -6.80 4.91
CA LEU A 72 3.78 -7.02 6.02
C LEU A 72 3.86 -8.43 6.65
N LEU A 73 4.36 -9.42 5.90
CA LEU A 73 4.42 -10.83 6.31
C LEU A 73 5.84 -11.31 6.70
N LYS A 74 6.84 -10.41 6.69
CA LYS A 74 8.20 -10.73 7.14
C LYS A 74 8.26 -10.91 8.66
#